data_AF-A0A4Q3XHI9-F1
#
_entry.id   AF-A0A4Q3XHI9-F1
#
_cell.length_a   1.000
_cell.length_b   1.000
_cell.length_c   1.000
_cell.angle_alpha   90.00
_cell.angle_beta   90.00
_cell.angle_gamma   90.00
#
_symmetry.space_group_name_H-M   'P 1'
#
loop_
_entity.id
_entity.type
_entity.pdbx_description
1 polymer ?
#
loop_
_entity_poly.entity_id
_entity_poly.type
_entity_poly.pdbx_seq_one_letter_code
_entity_poly.pdbx_strand_id
1 'polypeptide(L)'
;MTTMRRIYLPLTTEQLLALRDGRELTDERFDAFAVTDAARTGRPGVDDDEVHEYAASQDAALAAIALGAQVVAAADVAEGSVTDGNADAKVVACGPLPLKRFASFHLIDGNAAEHPDEDIELSWFDATELGLLLDVIDNQ
;
A
#
# COMPACT_ATOMS: atom_id res chain seq x y z
N MET A 1 9.57 -19.93 -12.62
CA MET A 1 9.41 -19.22 -11.34
C MET A 1 8.60 -17.98 -11.63
N THR A 2 7.50 -17.75 -10.92
CA THR A 2 6.75 -16.49 -11.05
C THR A 2 7.48 -15.45 -10.22
N THR A 3 7.93 -14.37 -10.85
CA THR A 3 8.48 -13.21 -10.14
C THR A 3 7.35 -12.51 -9.37
N MET A 4 7.65 -12.10 -8.15
CA MET A 4 6.72 -11.36 -7.29
C MET A 4 7.14 -9.89 -7.27
N ARG A 5 6.14 -9.01 -7.19
CA ARG A 5 6.33 -7.57 -7.04
C ARG A 5 5.56 -7.09 -5.81
N ARG A 6 6.23 -6.32 -4.97
CA ARG A 6 5.60 -5.64 -3.85
C ARG A 6 4.85 -4.41 -4.35
N ILE A 7 3.61 -4.28 -3.91
CA ILE A 7 2.75 -3.11 -4.12
C ILE A 7 2.32 -2.54 -2.76
N TYR A 8 2.07 -1.24 -2.73
CA TYR A 8 1.53 -0.50 -1.60
C TYR A 8 0.14 0.00 -2.00
N LEU A 9 -0.87 -0.53 -1.31
CA LEU A 9 -2.28 -0.38 -1.67
C LEU A 9 -2.99 0.46 -0.60
N PRO A 10 -3.49 1.66 -0.93
CA PRO A 10 -4.44 2.37 -0.10
C PRO A 10 -5.70 1.51 0.11
N LEU A 11 -6.12 1.31 1.35
CA LEU A 11 -7.30 0.51 1.68
C LEU A 11 -8.34 1.31 2.47
N THR A 12 -9.58 1.28 2.01
CA THR A 12 -10.71 1.80 2.79
C THR A 12 -11.09 0.85 3.92
N THR A 13 -11.82 1.35 4.91
CA THR A 13 -12.35 0.53 6.00
C THR A 13 -13.23 -0.61 5.48
N GLU A 14 -14.06 -0.37 4.46
CA GLU A 14 -14.87 -1.42 3.83
C GLU A 14 -14.01 -2.53 3.22
N GLN A 15 -12.90 -2.19 2.57
CA GLN A 15 -11.97 -3.16 2.01
C GLN A 15 -11.24 -3.97 3.11
N LEU A 16 -10.87 -3.33 4.22
CA LEU A 16 -10.28 -4.02 5.37
C LEU A 16 -11.26 -5.01 6.00
N LEU A 17 -12.54 -4.62 6.15
CA LEU A 17 -13.60 -5.50 6.64
C LEU A 17 -13.83 -6.67 5.68
N ALA A 18 -13.84 -6.42 4.36
CA ALA A 18 -13.95 -7.46 3.34
C ALA A 18 -12.77 -8.45 3.41
N LEU A 19 -11.54 -7.97 3.62
CA LEU A 19 -10.36 -8.82 3.82
C LEU A 19 -10.45 -9.65 5.10
N ARG A 20 -10.94 -9.08 6.21
CA ARG A 20 -11.12 -9.80 7.48
C ARG A 20 -12.10 -10.96 7.30
N ASP A 21 -13.27 -10.66 6.74
CA ASP A 21 -14.41 -11.58 6.71
C ASP A 21 -14.35 -12.56 5.53
N GLY A 22 -13.97 -12.07 4.35
CA GLY A 22 -13.89 -12.81 3.10
C GLY A 22 -12.52 -13.39 2.77
N ARG A 23 -11.45 -12.93 3.46
CA ARG A 23 -10.06 -13.33 3.23
C ARG A 23 -9.53 -12.98 1.83
N GLU A 24 -10.20 -12.08 1.12
CA GLU A 24 -9.86 -11.67 -0.25
C GLU A 24 -10.53 -10.32 -0.59
N LEU A 25 -9.81 -9.46 -1.32
CA LEU A 25 -10.43 -8.36 -2.08
C LEU A 25 -10.80 -8.85 -3.47
N THR A 26 -12.05 -8.66 -3.87
CA THR A 26 -12.62 -9.27 -5.08
C THR A 26 -12.70 -8.34 -6.29
N ASP A 27 -12.31 -7.08 -6.15
CA ASP A 27 -12.34 -6.14 -7.27
C ASP A 27 -11.41 -6.59 -8.40
N GLU A 28 -11.74 -6.19 -9.63
CA GLU A 28 -10.94 -6.55 -10.80
C GLU A 28 -9.63 -5.76 -10.89
N ARG A 29 -9.58 -4.58 -10.25
CA ARG A 29 -8.46 -3.64 -10.35
C ARG A 29 -8.31 -2.85 -9.06
N PHE A 30 -7.06 -2.65 -8.66
CA PHE A 30 -6.68 -1.85 -7.51
C PHE A 30 -5.60 -0.85 -7.92
N ASP A 31 -5.88 0.44 -7.69
CA ASP A 31 -4.86 1.49 -7.81
C ASP A 31 -3.89 1.36 -6.64
N ALA A 32 -2.61 1.21 -6.96
CA ALA A 32 -1.55 0.96 -5.99
C ALA A 32 -0.27 1.70 -6.38
N PHE A 33 0.76 1.52 -5.57
CA PHE A 33 2.09 2.09 -5.77
C PHE A 33 3.13 0.99 -5.70
N ALA A 34 4.21 1.12 -6.44
CA ALA A 34 5.32 0.18 -6.39
C ALA A 34 6.61 0.87 -6.79
N VAL A 35 7.73 0.23 -6.51
CA VAL A 35 9.00 0.60 -7.14
C VAL A 35 8.91 0.26 -8.63
N THR A 36 8.81 1.27 -9.48
CA THR A 36 8.86 1.15 -10.95
C THR A 36 10.23 1.63 -11.47
N ASP A 37 10.53 1.34 -12.73
CA ASP A 37 11.72 1.88 -13.39
C ASP A 37 11.68 3.43 -13.49
N ALA A 38 10.49 4.01 -13.65
CA ALA A 38 10.30 5.45 -13.64
C ALA A 38 10.61 6.05 -12.26
N ALA A 39 10.11 5.43 -11.18
CA ALA A 39 10.41 5.82 -9.80
C ALA A 39 11.91 5.75 -9.49
N ARG A 40 12.60 4.69 -9.94
CA ARG A 40 14.06 4.55 -9.78
C ARG A 40 14.82 5.64 -10.52
N THR A 41 14.39 5.96 -11.73
CA THR A 41 15.01 7.01 -12.56
C THR A 41 14.85 8.40 -11.95
N GLY A 42 13.75 8.64 -11.22
CA GLY A 42 13.53 9.88 -10.47
C GLY A 42 14.50 10.11 -9.31
N ARG A 43 15.24 9.08 -8.87
CA ARG A 43 16.24 9.14 -7.78
C ARG A 43 17.58 8.54 -8.21
N PRO A 44 18.29 9.17 -9.16
CA PRO A 44 19.54 8.64 -9.68
C PRO A 44 20.63 8.64 -8.59
N GLY A 45 21.36 7.53 -8.47
CA GLY A 45 22.45 7.38 -7.49
C GLY A 45 22.00 6.81 -6.14
N VAL A 46 20.71 6.51 -5.97
CA VAL A 46 20.19 5.75 -4.83
C VAL A 46 20.11 4.27 -5.22
N ASP A 47 21.10 3.49 -4.77
CA ASP A 47 21.21 2.04 -4.97
C ASP A 47 20.73 1.27 -3.72
N ASP A 48 19.67 1.78 -3.09
CA ASP A 48 19.08 1.21 -1.88
C ASP A 48 17.59 0.97 -2.13
N ASP A 49 17.20 -0.30 -2.20
CA ASP A 49 15.82 -0.71 -2.43
C ASP A 49 14.89 -0.25 -1.30
N GLU A 50 15.39 -0.15 -0.05
CA GLU A 50 14.59 0.32 1.09
C GLU A 50 14.15 1.77 0.89
N VAL A 51 15.00 2.62 0.30
CA VAL A 51 14.67 4.03 0.02
C VAL A 51 13.59 4.15 -1.07
N HIS A 52 13.62 3.27 -2.07
CA HIS A 52 12.59 3.26 -3.12
C HIS A 52 11.26 2.69 -2.60
N GLU A 53 11.31 1.64 -1.78
CA GLU A 53 10.14 1.07 -1.10
C GLU A 53 9.49 2.09 -0.17
N TYR A 54 10.30 2.81 0.61
CA TYR A 54 9.83 3.90 1.47
C TYR A 54 9.14 5.01 0.67
N ALA A 55 9.72 5.44 -0.45
CA ALA A 55 9.10 6.44 -1.32
C ALA A 55 7.74 5.98 -1.87
N ALA A 56 7.65 4.71 -2.30
CA ALA A 56 6.41 4.16 -2.82
C ALA A 56 5.33 4.02 -1.72
N SER A 57 5.69 3.69 -0.48
CA SER A 57 4.75 3.68 0.64
C SER A 57 4.27 5.08 1.03
N GLN A 58 5.14 6.09 0.92
CA GLN A 58 4.79 7.49 1.16
C GLN A 58 3.78 8.01 0.11
N ASP A 59 3.99 7.70 -1.18
CA ASP A 59 3.04 8.04 -2.24
C ASP A 59 1.69 7.34 -2.03
N ALA A 60 1.69 6.09 -1.57
CA ALA A 60 0.47 5.36 -1.22
C ALA A 60 -0.25 5.98 -0.01
N ALA A 61 0.49 6.45 1.00
CA ALA A 61 -0.10 7.11 2.16
C ALA A 61 -0.77 8.44 1.79
N LEU A 62 -0.12 9.24 0.93
CA LEU A 62 -0.72 10.46 0.37
C LEU A 62 -2.01 10.15 -0.40
N ALA A 63 -2.02 9.08 -1.19
CA ALA A 63 -3.22 8.65 -1.92
C ALA A 63 -4.32 8.15 -0.99
N ALA A 64 -3.98 7.42 0.08
CA ALA A 64 -4.93 7.00 1.10
C ALA A 64 -5.61 8.21 1.77
N ILE A 65 -4.83 9.21 2.18
CA ILE A 65 -5.37 10.46 2.76
C ILE A 65 -6.32 11.15 1.77
N ALA A 66 -5.94 11.27 0.49
CA ALA A 66 -6.78 11.87 -0.54
C ALA A 66 -8.11 11.12 -0.78
N LEU A 67 -8.14 9.81 -0.50
CA LEU A 67 -9.33 8.96 -0.55
C LEU A 67 -10.16 8.99 0.75
N GLY A 68 -9.65 9.58 1.83
CA GLY A 68 -10.23 9.47 3.18
C GLY A 68 -9.98 8.10 3.83
N ALA A 69 -9.03 7.33 3.32
CA ALA A 69 -8.57 6.07 3.89
C ALA A 69 -7.45 6.32 4.92
N GLN A 70 -7.26 5.36 5.82
CA GLN A 70 -6.27 5.45 6.91
C GLN A 70 -5.19 4.37 6.85
N VAL A 71 -5.25 3.45 5.88
CA VAL A 71 -4.35 2.29 5.82
C VAL A 71 -3.68 2.15 4.47
N VAL A 72 -2.39 1.83 4.49
CA VAL A 72 -1.61 1.35 3.34
C VAL A 72 -1.20 -0.10 3.59
N ALA A 73 -1.68 -1.01 2.75
CA ALA A 73 -1.25 -2.40 2.76
C ALA A 73 -0.01 -2.62 1.90
N ALA A 74 0.99 -3.35 2.39
CA ALA A 74 2.02 -3.93 1.53
C ALA A 74 1.58 -5.34 1.09
N ALA A 75 1.58 -5.61 -0.21
CA ALA A 75 1.19 -6.90 -0.76
C ALA A 75 2.14 -7.37 -1.86
N ASP A 76 2.43 -8.68 -1.90
CA ASP A 76 3.29 -9.31 -2.88
C ASP A 76 2.46 -10.03 -3.95
N VAL A 77 2.40 -9.45 -5.15
CA VAL A 77 1.57 -9.91 -6.28
C VAL A 77 2.44 -10.43 -7.41
N ALA A 78 1.86 -11.20 -8.35
CA ALA A 78 2.64 -11.67 -9.49
C ALA A 78 3.02 -10.49 -10.40
N GLU A 79 4.24 -10.46 -10.94
CA GLU A 79 4.67 -9.38 -11.83
C GLU A 79 3.69 -9.18 -13.00
N GLY A 80 3.25 -10.28 -13.62
CA GLY A 80 2.29 -10.25 -14.73
C GLY A 80 0.87 -9.80 -14.36
N SER A 81 0.56 -9.59 -13.07
CA SER A 81 -0.71 -9.00 -12.62
C SER A 81 -0.59 -7.52 -12.26
N VAL A 82 0.55 -6.87 -12.51
CA VAL A 82 0.76 -5.45 -12.26
C VAL A 82 1.02 -4.74 -13.58
N THR A 83 0.39 -3.58 -13.76
CA THR A 83 0.66 -2.69 -14.90
C THR A 83 1.15 -1.35 -14.38
N ASP A 84 2.28 -0.86 -14.88
CA ASP A 84 2.79 0.46 -14.53
C ASP A 84 1.83 1.56 -15.05
N GLY A 85 1.61 2.56 -14.21
CA GLY A 85 0.80 3.73 -14.51
C GLY A 85 1.58 4.85 -15.19
N ASN A 86 0.92 5.99 -15.40
CA ASN A 86 1.50 7.14 -16.11
C ASN A 86 2.36 8.06 -15.22
N ALA A 87 2.43 7.80 -13.91
CA ALA A 87 3.20 8.59 -12.95
C ALA A 87 4.18 7.68 -12.20
N ASP A 88 5.27 8.25 -11.70
CA ASP A 88 6.50 7.53 -11.37
C ASP A 88 6.30 6.27 -10.52
N ALA A 89 5.56 6.30 -9.41
CA ALA A 89 5.35 5.11 -8.57
C ALA A 89 3.99 4.40 -8.78
N LYS A 90 3.06 4.96 -9.58
CA LYS A 90 1.70 4.43 -9.69
C LYS A 90 1.67 3.14 -10.49
N VAL A 91 0.91 2.17 -10.01
CA VAL A 91 0.64 0.90 -10.71
C VAL A 91 -0.83 0.50 -10.53
N VAL A 92 -1.29 -0.43 -11.37
CA VAL A 92 -2.60 -1.08 -11.23
C VAL A 92 -2.37 -2.56 -11.01
N ALA A 93 -2.83 -3.08 -9.87
CA ALA A 93 -2.88 -4.51 -9.62
C ALA A 93 -4.20 -5.09 -10.15
N CYS A 94 -4.12 -6.18 -10.91
CA CYS A 94 -5.25 -6.79 -11.61
C CYS A 94 -5.66 -8.12 -10.98
N GLY A 95 -6.97 -8.26 -10.76
CA GLY A 95 -7.62 -9.46 -10.24
C GLY A 95 -7.63 -9.54 -8.72
N PRO A 96 -8.31 -10.56 -8.16
CA PRO A 96 -8.52 -10.68 -6.73
C PRO A 96 -7.22 -10.76 -5.93
N LEU A 97 -7.20 -10.13 -4.76
CA LEU A 97 -6.08 -10.12 -3.83
C LEU A 97 -6.43 -10.92 -2.57
N PRO A 98 -6.06 -12.20 -2.48
CA PRO A 98 -6.30 -12.98 -1.28
C PRO A 98 -5.39 -12.51 -0.14
N LEU A 99 -5.88 -12.56 1.11
CA LEU A 99 -5.17 -12.01 2.28
C LEU A 99 -3.74 -12.55 2.45
N LYS A 100 -3.47 -13.77 1.99
CA LYS A 100 -2.12 -14.38 2.00
C LYS A 100 -1.08 -13.63 1.14
N ARG A 101 -1.50 -12.66 0.31
CA ARG A 101 -0.61 -11.78 -0.46
C ARG A 101 -0.13 -10.59 0.36
N PHE A 102 -0.82 -10.24 1.42
CA PHE A 102 -0.50 -9.08 2.24
C PHE A 102 0.62 -9.46 3.20
N ALA A 103 1.68 -8.65 3.21
CA ALA A 103 2.83 -8.80 4.09
C ALA A 103 2.63 -8.01 5.38
N SER A 104 2.07 -6.80 5.28
CA SER A 104 1.77 -5.93 6.42
C SER A 104 0.70 -4.90 6.08
N PHE A 105 0.17 -4.28 7.14
CA PHE A 105 -0.71 -3.12 7.07
C PHE A 105 -0.04 -1.96 7.80
N HIS A 106 -0.16 -0.76 7.26
CA HIS A 106 0.40 0.45 7.85
C HIS A 106 -0.72 1.44 8.13
N LEU A 107 -0.95 1.71 9.40
CA LEU A 107 -1.90 2.73 9.85
C LEU A 107 -1.21 4.10 9.76
N ILE A 108 -1.86 5.04 9.09
CA ILE A 108 -1.42 6.42 9.01
C ILE A 108 -1.63 7.05 10.40
N ASP A 109 -0.53 7.44 11.04
CA ASP A 109 -0.56 8.09 12.35
C ASP A 109 -0.62 9.62 12.21
N GLY A 110 -1.30 10.25 13.17
CA GLY A 110 -1.34 11.69 13.32
C GLY A 110 -2.16 12.44 12.26
N ASN A 111 -2.03 13.77 12.32
CA ASN A 111 -2.73 14.68 11.44
C ASN A 111 -1.79 15.10 10.30
N ALA A 112 -1.52 14.20 9.35
CA ALA A 112 -0.64 14.47 8.20
C ALA A 112 -1.00 15.76 7.44
N ALA A 113 -2.25 16.24 7.55
CA ALA A 113 -2.70 17.52 7.02
C ALA A 113 -2.07 18.76 7.72
N GLU A 114 -1.58 18.63 8.94
CA GLU A 114 -0.94 19.71 9.70
C GLU A 114 0.55 19.89 9.35
N HIS A 115 1.19 18.85 8.80
CA HIS A 115 2.62 18.81 8.50
C HIS A 115 2.90 18.30 7.06
N PRO A 116 2.51 19.06 6.01
CA PRO A 116 2.57 18.60 4.63
C PRO A 116 3.99 18.42 4.06
N ASP A 117 5.01 18.99 4.73
CA ASP A 117 6.41 18.90 4.33
C ASP A 117 7.18 17.79 5.09
N GLU A 118 6.51 17.11 6.03
CA GLU A 118 7.07 16.00 6.80
C GLU A 118 6.62 14.65 6.21
N ASP A 119 7.43 13.63 6.44
CA ASP A 119 7.04 12.27 6.09
C ASP A 119 5.82 11.81 6.92
N ILE A 120 5.05 10.89 6.35
CA ILE A 120 3.82 10.42 6.96
C ILE A 120 4.23 9.30 7.90
N GLU A 121 3.89 9.44 9.18
CA GLU A 121 4.18 8.39 10.15
C GLU A 121 3.26 7.20 9.89
N LEU A 122 3.86 6.01 9.82
CA LEU A 122 3.19 4.76 9.45
C LEU A 122 3.41 3.71 10.54
N SER A 123 2.39 3.53 11.38
CA SER A 123 2.37 2.47 12.39
C SER A 123 2.21 1.09 11.72
N TRP A 124 3.18 0.21 11.93
CA TRP A 124 3.24 -1.11 11.28
C TRP A 124 2.45 -2.18 12.04
N PHE A 125 1.66 -2.97 11.32
CA PHE A 125 0.92 -4.14 11.80
C PHE A 125 1.24 -5.34 10.89
N ASP A 126 1.49 -6.50 11.47
CA ASP A 126 1.66 -7.74 10.72
C ASP A 126 0.36 -8.13 9.99
N ALA A 127 0.45 -8.87 8.87
CA ALA A 127 -0.73 -9.31 8.14
C ALA A 127 -1.70 -10.16 8.98
N THR A 128 -1.21 -10.82 10.04
CA THR A 128 -2.04 -11.57 11.00
C THR A 128 -2.75 -10.68 12.02
N GLU A 129 -2.35 -9.42 12.15
CA GLU A 129 -2.88 -8.44 13.10
C GLU A 129 -4.02 -7.59 12.53
N LEU A 130 -4.58 -7.94 11.37
CA LEU A 130 -5.71 -7.21 10.75
C LEU A 130 -6.89 -6.99 11.71
N GLY A 131 -7.17 -7.94 12.60
CA GLY A 131 -8.21 -7.76 13.63
C GLY A 131 -7.87 -6.67 14.64
N LEU A 132 -6.62 -6.66 15.14
CA LEU A 132 -6.13 -5.63 16.06
C LEU A 132 -6.09 -4.25 15.40
N LEU A 133 -5.68 -4.17 14.13
CA LEU A 133 -5.69 -2.93 13.35
C LEU A 133 -7.11 -2.34 13.28
N LEU A 134 -8.12 -3.16 12.97
CA LEU A 134 -9.50 -2.71 12.93
C LEU A 134 -9.99 -2.23 14.30
N ASP A 135 -9.62 -2.94 15.38
CA ASP A 135 -9.92 -2.49 16.74
C ASP A 135 -9.27 -1.13 17.05
N VAL A 136 -8.04 -0.86 16.58
CA VAL A 136 -7.38 0.44 16.75
C VAL A 136 -8.10 1.54 15.99
N ILE A 137 -8.48 1.29 14.73
CA ILE A 137 -9.22 2.25 13.88
C ILE A 137 -10.57 2.62 14.52
N ASP A 138 -11.31 1.64 15.02
CA ASP A 138 -12.63 1.85 15.63
C ASP A 138 -12.59 2.66 16.95
N ASN A 139 -11.42 2.76 17.59
CA ASN A 139 -11.23 3.43 18.88
C ASN A 139 -10.54 4.81 18.78
N GLN A 140 -10.28 5.31 17.57
CA GLN A 140 -9.76 6.67 17.32
C GLN A 140 -10.91 7.69 17.18
#